data_AF-A0A0P7YM81-F1
#
_entry.id   AF-A0A0P7YM81-F1
#
_cell.length_a   1.000
_cell.length_b   1.000
_cell.length_c   1.000
_cell.angle_alpha   90.00
_cell.angle_beta   90.00
_cell.angle_gamma   90.00
#
_symmetry.space_group_name_H-M   'P 1'
#
loop_
_entity.id
_entity.type
_entity.pdbx_description
1 polymer ?
#
loop_
_entity_poly.entity_id
_entity_poly.type
_entity_poly.pdbx_seq_one_letter_code
_entity_poly.pdbx_strand_id
1 'polypeptide(L)'
;MNSEQRQLRQTIVFLRTSFEAIQHSIAGRLDDPLPCWLDTGMLTMLSRELNRCCQQAKAVFPPSATAQLRIAAQHCELLLKQCPGVLSSATCHRQLAAIMLPLTAALQHIDTPVKRRWPWTRWI
;
A
#
# COMPACT_ATOMS: atom_id res chain seq x y z
N MET A 1 7.67 -15.66 -12.42
CA MET A 1 8.04 -14.32 -11.93
C MET A 1 9.53 -14.13 -12.17
N ASN A 2 9.94 -13.02 -12.76
CA ASN A 2 11.35 -12.63 -12.89
C ASN A 2 11.93 -12.18 -11.52
N SER A 3 13.26 -12.10 -11.39
CA SER A 3 13.94 -11.63 -10.18
C SER A 3 13.46 -10.23 -9.75
N GLU A 4 13.32 -9.31 -10.70
CA GLU A 4 12.81 -7.95 -10.48
C GLU A 4 11.36 -7.95 -9.97
N GLN A 5 10.49 -8.81 -10.53
CA GLN A 5 9.10 -8.98 -10.05
C GLN A 5 9.07 -9.46 -8.61
N ARG A 6 9.94 -10.41 -8.26
CA ARG A 6 10.02 -10.94 -6.89
C ARG A 6 10.52 -9.87 -5.92
N GLN A 7 11.53 -9.11 -6.30
CA GLN A 7 12.06 -8.02 -5.48
C GLN A 7 11.00 -6.92 -5.26
N LEU A 8 10.34 -6.46 -6.32
CA LEU A 8 9.26 -5.46 -6.19
C LEU A 8 8.11 -5.97 -5.33
N ARG A 9 7.72 -7.24 -5.49
CA ARG A 9 6.69 -7.86 -4.63
C ARG A 9 7.12 -7.84 -3.16
N GLN A 10 8.38 -8.17 -2.86
CA GLN A 10 8.91 -8.11 -1.49
C GLN A 10 8.88 -6.69 -0.94
N THR A 11 9.22 -5.68 -1.76
CA THR A 11 9.11 -4.27 -1.35
C THR A 11 7.67 -3.87 -1.05
N ILE A 12 6.69 -4.32 -1.85
CA ILE A 12 5.26 -4.04 -1.58
C ILE A 12 4.81 -4.70 -0.26
N VAL A 13 5.26 -5.93 0.01
CA VAL A 13 5.01 -6.60 1.31
C VAL A 13 5.64 -5.82 2.46
N PHE A 14 6.89 -5.37 2.30
CA PHE A 14 7.58 -4.54 3.28
C PHE A 14 6.83 -3.23 3.55
N LEU A 15 6.35 -2.55 2.50
CA LEU A 15 5.56 -1.32 2.65
C LEU A 15 4.26 -1.59 3.42
N ARG A 16 3.50 -2.64 3.05
CA ARG A 16 2.25 -3.01 3.74
C ARG A 16 2.48 -3.32 5.22
N THR A 17 3.49 -4.13 5.52
CA THR A 17 3.85 -4.48 6.91
C THR A 17 4.40 -3.28 7.70
N SER A 18 5.10 -2.35 7.04
CA SER A 18 5.53 -1.09 7.67
C SER A 18 4.34 -0.23 8.08
N PHE A 19 3.34 -0.05 7.22
CA PHE A 19 2.12 0.70 7.58
C PHE A 19 1.30 -0.02 8.66
N GLU A 20 1.27 -1.35 8.67
CA GLU A 20 0.63 -2.15 9.73
C GLU A 20 1.35 -1.97 11.07
N ALA A 21 2.68 -1.99 11.07
CA ALA A 21 3.48 -1.74 12.26
C ALA A 21 3.24 -0.32 12.82
N ILE A 22 3.14 0.69 11.92
CA ILE A 22 2.75 2.05 12.33
C ILE A 22 1.37 2.03 12.98
N GLN A 23 0.40 1.38 12.35
CA GLN A 23 -0.96 1.32 12.89
C GLN A 23 -1.01 0.70 14.28
N HIS A 24 -0.22 -0.36 14.52
CA HIS A 24 -0.10 -0.99 15.84
C HIS A 24 0.71 -0.17 16.86
N SER A 25 1.58 0.73 16.39
CA SER A 25 2.37 1.61 17.27
C SER A 25 1.58 2.81 17.79
N ILE A 26 0.42 3.12 17.20
CA ILE A 26 -0.44 4.21 17.66
C ILE A 26 -1.01 3.85 19.04
N ALA A 27 -0.65 4.65 20.04
CA ALA A 27 -1.26 4.58 21.36
C ALA A 27 -2.71 5.12 21.31
N GLY A 28 -3.61 4.45 22.04
CA GLY A 28 -5.03 4.80 22.11
C GLY A 28 -5.92 3.81 21.37
N ARG A 29 -7.14 3.60 21.89
CA ARG A 29 -8.15 2.74 21.24
C ARG A 29 -8.71 3.46 20.01
N LEU A 30 -9.41 2.72 19.15
CA LEU A 30 -10.11 3.26 17.97
C LEU A 30 -11.09 4.42 18.28
N ASP A 31 -11.50 4.57 19.54
CA ASP A 31 -12.40 5.63 20.02
C ASP A 31 -11.71 6.66 20.93
N ASP A 32 -10.38 6.64 21.01
CA ASP A 32 -9.63 7.54 21.89
C ASP A 32 -9.48 8.93 21.24
N PRO A 33 -9.96 10.01 21.86
CA PRO A 33 -9.88 11.36 21.30
C PRO A 33 -8.46 11.95 21.34
N LEU A 34 -7.48 11.22 21.89
CA LEU A 34 -6.10 11.68 21.96
C LEU A 34 -5.53 11.99 20.57
N PRO A 35 -4.72 13.06 20.44
CA PRO A 35 -4.04 13.38 19.20
C PRO A 35 -3.04 12.26 18.87
N CYS A 36 -3.06 11.76 17.63
CA CYS A 36 -2.07 10.80 17.20
C CYS A 36 -0.73 11.50 16.90
N TRP A 37 0.36 10.93 17.39
CA TRP A 37 1.71 11.36 17.05
C TRP A 37 2.30 10.35 16.08
N LEU A 38 2.14 10.63 14.79
CA LEU A 38 2.83 9.87 13.74
C LEU A 38 4.20 10.48 13.47
N ASP A 39 5.20 9.62 13.29
CA ASP A 39 6.50 10.04 12.77
C ASP A 39 6.36 10.41 11.28
N THR A 40 6.29 11.72 11.03
CA THR A 40 6.19 12.29 9.67
C THR A 40 7.45 12.03 8.85
N GLY A 41 8.61 11.90 9.48
CA GLY A 41 9.87 11.53 8.82
C GLY A 41 9.80 10.12 8.24
N MET A 42 9.33 9.16 9.06
CA MET A 42 9.13 7.78 8.62
C MET A 42 8.05 7.68 7.55
N LEU A 43 6.91 8.35 7.69
CA LEU A 43 5.86 8.38 6.66
C LEU A 43 6.34 9.00 5.35
N THR A 44 7.18 10.05 5.40
CA THR A 44 7.76 10.67 4.21
C THR A 44 8.75 9.72 3.51
N MET A 45 9.50 8.92 4.27
CA MET A 45 10.35 7.86 3.71
C MET A 45 9.51 6.80 2.99
N LEU A 46 8.47 6.28 3.65
CA LEU A 46 7.59 5.26 3.07
C LEU A 46 6.83 5.78 1.84
N SER A 47 6.39 7.04 1.87
CA SER A 47 5.73 7.69 0.72
C SER A 47 6.63 7.75 -0.51
N ARG A 48 7.90 8.14 -0.32
CA ARG A 48 8.89 8.17 -1.41
C ARG A 48 9.13 6.78 -1.99
N GLU A 49 9.28 5.78 -1.12
CA GLU A 49 9.51 4.40 -1.56
C GLU A 49 8.28 3.80 -2.26
N LEU A 50 7.08 4.09 -1.78
CA LEU A 50 5.82 3.70 -2.41
C LEU A 50 5.67 4.33 -3.81
N ASN A 51 6.00 5.61 -3.95
CA ASN A 51 5.99 6.30 -5.23
C ASN A 51 7.03 5.69 -6.21
N ARG A 52 8.22 5.35 -5.72
CA ARG A 52 9.26 4.66 -6.51
C ARG A 52 8.77 3.29 -6.99
N CYS A 53 8.21 2.49 -6.09
CA CYS A 53 7.60 1.21 -6.40
C CYS A 53 6.48 1.34 -7.42
N CYS A 54 5.64 2.37 -7.32
CA CYS A 54 4.57 2.61 -8.30
C CYS A 54 5.12 2.87 -9.71
N GLN A 55 6.24 3.57 -9.85
CA GLN A 55 6.88 3.81 -11.15
C GLN A 55 7.49 2.53 -11.72
N GLN A 56 8.20 1.76 -10.89
CA GLN A 56 8.83 0.50 -11.31
C GLN A 56 7.78 -0.57 -11.66
N ALA A 57 6.68 -0.64 -10.90
CA ALA A 57 5.60 -1.60 -11.13
C ALA A 57 4.92 -1.45 -12.49
N LYS A 58 4.88 -0.24 -13.08
CA LYS A 58 4.24 0.02 -14.38
C LYS A 58 4.78 -0.83 -15.51
N ALA A 59 6.08 -1.13 -15.50
CA ALA A 59 6.72 -1.92 -16.54
C ALA A 59 6.55 -3.43 -16.35
N VAL A 60 6.14 -3.87 -15.16
CA VAL A 60 6.40 -5.24 -14.69
C VAL A 60 5.13 -5.96 -14.20
N PHE A 61 4.11 -5.22 -13.76
CA PHE A 61 2.86 -5.73 -13.19
C PHE A 61 1.64 -5.30 -14.01
N PRO A 62 0.50 -6.03 -13.89
CA PRO A 62 -0.71 -5.67 -14.61
C PRO A 62 -1.26 -4.29 -14.21
N PRO A 63 -2.02 -3.62 -15.09
CA PRO A 63 -2.64 -2.32 -14.82
C PRO A 63 -3.49 -2.28 -13.55
N SER A 64 -4.12 -3.40 -13.18
CA SER A 64 -4.89 -3.51 -11.94
C SER A 64 -4.03 -3.36 -10.69
N ALA A 65 -2.86 -4.02 -10.64
CA ALA A 65 -1.93 -3.91 -9.52
C ALA A 65 -1.33 -2.50 -9.43
N THR A 66 -0.96 -1.91 -10.56
CA THR A 66 -0.36 -0.57 -10.61
C THR A 66 -1.36 0.53 -10.25
N ALA A 67 -2.64 0.36 -10.62
CA ALA A 67 -3.71 1.25 -10.19
C ALA A 67 -3.89 1.24 -8.67
N GLN A 68 -3.85 0.05 -8.05
CA GLN A 68 -3.94 -0.07 -6.58
C GLN A 68 -2.73 0.58 -5.88
N LEU A 69 -1.51 0.37 -6.38
CA LEU A 69 -0.31 1.03 -5.84
C LEU A 69 -0.40 2.56 -5.93
N ARG A 70 -0.95 3.10 -7.03
CA ARG A 70 -1.18 4.54 -7.18
C ARG A 70 -2.20 5.05 -6.16
N ILE A 71 -3.27 4.31 -5.90
CA ILE A 71 -4.28 4.67 -4.89
C ILE A 71 -3.62 4.72 -3.50
N ALA A 72 -2.81 3.70 -3.15
CA ALA A 72 -2.07 3.69 -1.89
C ALA A 72 -1.14 4.91 -1.76
N ALA A 73 -0.43 5.28 -2.84
CA ALA A 73 0.44 6.46 -2.86
C ALA A 73 -0.34 7.76 -2.61
N GLN A 74 -1.50 7.92 -3.26
CA GLN A 74 -2.38 9.09 -3.07
C GLN A 74 -2.88 9.21 -1.63
N HIS A 75 -3.29 8.10 -1.00
CA HIS A 75 -3.69 8.12 0.40
C HIS A 75 -2.53 8.48 1.34
N CYS A 76 -1.32 7.99 1.05
CA CYS A 76 -0.14 8.32 1.83
C CYS A 76 0.23 9.81 1.72
N GLU A 77 0.14 10.40 0.53
CA GLU A 77 0.33 11.84 0.32
C GLU A 77 -0.74 12.68 1.02
N LEU A 78 -2.01 12.23 1.00
CA LEU A 78 -3.10 12.89 1.70
C LEU A 78 -2.90 12.86 3.22
N LEU A 79 -2.47 11.72 3.76
CA LEU A 79 -2.11 11.59 5.18
C LEU A 79 -0.98 12.56 5.55
N LEU A 80 0.08 12.64 4.74
CA LEU A 80 1.20 13.56 4.98
C LEU A 80 0.77 15.03 5.00
N LYS A 81 -0.14 15.44 4.11
CA LYS A 81 -0.69 16.81 4.09
C LYS A 81 -1.51 17.17 5.34
N GLN A 82 -2.01 16.16 6.05
CA GLN A 82 -2.75 16.33 7.30
C GLN A 82 -1.83 16.34 8.52
N CYS A 83 -0.52 16.14 8.35
CA CYS A 83 0.46 16.19 9.43
C CYS A 83 1.37 17.43 9.31
N PRO A 84 1.77 18.08 10.42
CA PRO A 84 1.30 17.87 11.80
C PRO A 84 0.02 18.68 12.08
N GLY A 85 -1.08 18.02 12.49
CA GLY A 85 -2.30 18.74 12.86
C GLY A 85 -3.53 17.87 13.09
N VAL A 86 -4.00 17.83 14.35
CA VAL A 86 -5.38 17.48 14.77
C VAL A 86 -5.96 16.15 14.23
N LEU A 87 -5.14 15.16 13.90
CA LEU A 87 -5.65 13.81 13.66
C LEU A 87 -5.88 13.12 15.01
N SER A 88 -7.10 12.64 15.24
CA SER A 88 -7.38 11.71 16.34
C SER A 88 -6.78 10.34 16.01
N SER A 89 -6.46 9.53 17.03
CA SER A 89 -6.07 8.13 16.87
C SER A 89 -7.00 7.38 15.91
N ALA A 90 -8.32 7.52 16.11
CA ALA A 90 -9.36 6.96 15.24
C ALA A 90 -9.17 7.30 13.75
N THR A 91 -8.89 8.57 13.45
CA THR A 91 -8.73 9.06 12.07
C THR A 91 -7.44 8.52 11.47
N CYS A 92 -6.37 8.48 12.25
CA CYS A 92 -5.10 7.91 11.84
C CYS A 92 -5.22 6.41 11.50
N HIS A 93 -5.91 5.62 12.33
CA HIS A 93 -6.19 4.22 12.05
C HIS A 93 -6.93 4.03 10.72
N ARG A 94 -7.94 4.86 10.45
CA ARG A 94 -8.72 4.81 9.20
C ARG A 94 -7.88 5.20 7.98
N GLN A 95 -7.06 6.24 8.07
CA GLN A 95 -6.18 6.66 6.98
C GLN A 95 -5.12 5.60 6.66
N LEU A 96 -4.52 4.98 7.68
CA LEU A 96 -3.59 3.87 7.48
C LEU A 96 -4.27 2.65 6.86
N ALA A 97 -5.50 2.32 7.28
CA ALA A 97 -6.30 1.27 6.65
C ALA A 97 -6.59 1.56 5.16
N ALA A 98 -6.85 2.82 4.81
CA ALA A 98 -7.05 3.27 3.43
C ALA A 98 -5.77 3.14 2.56
N ILE A 99 -4.58 3.10 3.16
CA ILE A 99 -3.32 2.81 2.47
C ILE A 99 -3.08 1.29 2.37
N MET A 100 -3.32 0.54 3.46
CA MET A 100 -3.05 -0.90 3.50
C MET A 100 -4.00 -1.74 2.64
N LEU A 101 -5.26 -1.34 2.51
CA LEU A 101 -6.26 -2.02 1.69
C LEU A 101 -5.85 -2.10 0.21
N PRO A 102 -5.50 -0.99 -0.47
CA PRO A 102 -5.01 -1.04 -1.84
C PRO A 102 -3.66 -1.77 -1.98
N LEU A 103 -2.76 -1.71 -0.99
CA LEU A 103 -1.53 -2.51 -1.01
C LEU A 103 -1.83 -4.02 -1.00
N THR A 104 -2.81 -4.43 -0.20
CA THR A 104 -3.26 -5.84 -0.13
C THR A 104 -3.90 -6.26 -1.45
N ALA A 105 -4.75 -5.41 -2.04
CA ALA A 105 -5.34 -5.66 -3.35
C ALA A 105 -4.27 -5.74 -4.47
N ALA A 106 -3.25 -4.88 -4.43
CA ALA A 106 -2.13 -4.94 -5.37
C ALA A 106 -1.40 -6.29 -5.29
N LEU A 107 -1.11 -6.79 -4.08
CA LEU A 107 -0.49 -8.10 -3.88
C LEU A 107 -1.37 -9.24 -4.42
N GLN A 108 -2.69 -9.20 -4.21
CA GLN A 108 -3.61 -10.18 -4.78
C GLN A 108 -3.59 -10.19 -6.31
N HIS A 109 -3.51 -9.02 -6.96
CA HIS A 109 -3.38 -8.90 -8.41
C HIS A 109 -2.03 -9.38 -8.95
N ILE A 110 -0.96 -9.28 -8.16
CA ILE A 110 0.37 -9.80 -8.51
C ILE A 110 0.40 -11.33 -8.38
N ASP A 111 -0.24 -11.86 -7.34
CA ASP A 111 -0.26 -13.29 -7.03
C ASP A 111 -1.30 -14.07 -7.86
N THR A 112 -2.25 -13.39 -8.50
CA THR A 112 -3.17 -14.05 -9.43
C THR A 112 -2.44 -14.37 -10.74
N PRO A 113 -2.16 -15.65 -11.05
CA PRO A 113 -1.60 -15.98 -12.35
C PRO A 113 -2.62 -15.58 -13.42
N VAL A 114 -2.16 -14.86 -14.44
CA VAL A 114 -2.96 -14.65 -15.67
C VAL A 114 -3.41 -16.04 -16.11
N LYS A 115 -4.73 -16.30 -16.10
CA LYS A 115 -5.29 -17.55 -16.64
C LYS A 115 -4.72 -17.69 -18.05
N ARG A 116 -3.71 -18.56 -18.21
CA ARG A 116 -3.24 -18.95 -19.53
C ARG A 116 -4.43 -19.63 -20.19
N ARG A 117 -5.16 -18.89 -21.04
CA ARG A 117 -6.11 -19.50 -21.96
C ARG A 117 -5.26 -20.39 -22.85
N TRP A 118 -5.31 -21.68 -22.57
CA TRP A 118 -4.65 -22.64 -23.43
C TRP A 118 -5.35 -22.63 -24.79
N PRO A 119 -4.61 -22.62 -25.92
CA PRO A 119 -5.22 -22.48 -27.24
C PRO A 119 -6.23 -23.60 -27.60
N TRP A 120 -6.16 -24.74 -26.94
CA TRP A 120 -6.99 -25.92 -27.21
C TRP A 120 -8.38 -25.90 -26.60
N THR A 121 -8.74 -24.93 -25.75
CA THR A 121 -10.08 -24.90 -25.10
C THR A 121 -11.19 -24.31 -26.00
N ARG A 122 -11.00 -24.25 -27.32
CA ARG A 122 -11.94 -23.62 -28.28
C ARG A 122 -12.93 -24.60 -28.93
N TRP A 123 -12.99 -25.85 -28.48
CA TRP A 123 -13.79 -26.91 -29.11
C TRP A 123 -14.64 -27.68 -28.10
N ILE A 124 -15.59 -27.02 -27.45
CA ILE A 124 -16.81 -27.65 -26.89
C ILE A 124 -17.96 -26.67 -27.10
#